data_AF-A0A1I1EU75-F1
#
_entry.id   AF-A0A1I1EU75-F1
#
_cell.length_a   1.000
_cell.length_b   1.000
_cell.length_c   1.000
_cell.angle_alpha   90.00
_cell.angle_beta   90.00
_cell.angle_gamma   90.00
#
_symmetry.space_group_name_H-M   'P 1'
#
loop_
_entity.id
_entity.type
_entity.pdbx_description
1 polymer ?
#
loop_
_entity_poly.entity_id
_entity_poly.type
_entity_poly.pdbx_seq_one_letter_code
_entity_poly.pdbx_strand_id
1 'polypeptide(L)' 'MYDQFDVSLEDAELLREVELTTNLIIAASESDEPLSPEEIDEILGVSPNDD' A
#
# COMPACT_ATOMS: atom_id res chain seq x y z
N MET A 1 -2.90 -15.57 -24.58
CA MET A 1 -3.37 -14.45 -23.76
C MET A 1 -2.24 -14.16 -22.81
N TYR A 2 -1.60 -12.99 -22.93
CA TYR A 2 -0.63 -12.54 -21.93
C TYR A 2 -1.44 -12.25 -20.68
N ASP A 3 -1.26 -13.05 -19.63
CA ASP A 3 -1.93 -12.82 -18.37
C ASP A 3 -1.25 -11.62 -17.73
N GLN A 4 -1.96 -10.49 -17.61
CA GLN A 4 -1.41 -9.24 -17.08
C GLN A 4 -0.98 -9.38 -15.61
N PHE A 5 -1.37 -10.48 -14.98
CA PHE A 5 -1.00 -10.88 -13.63
C PHE A 5 0.12 -11.93 -13.57
N ASP A 6 0.62 -12.43 -14.72
CA ASP A 6 1.80 -13.29 -14.84
C ASP A 6 3.07 -12.44 -14.97
N VAL A 7 3.15 -11.42 -14.11
CA VAL A 7 4.38 -10.71 -13.81
C VAL A 7 5.10 -11.61 -12.82
N SER A 8 6.25 -12.16 -13.19
CA SER A 8 7.02 -13.01 -12.30
C SER A 8 7.14 -12.34 -10.93
N LEU A 9 6.95 -13.11 -9.86
CA LEU A 9 7.13 -12.75 -8.44
C LEU A 9 8.57 -12.25 -8.10
N GLU A 10 9.25 -11.62 -9.05
CA GLU A 10 10.66 -11.22 -9.03
C GLU A 10 10.84 -9.73 -8.72
N ASP A 11 9.80 -8.90 -8.95
CA ASP A 11 9.85 -7.49 -8.58
C ASP A 11 9.36 -7.30 -7.15
N ALA A 12 10.29 -7.46 -6.21
CA ALA A 12 10.05 -7.29 -4.78
C ALA A 12 9.61 -5.87 -4.41
N GLU A 13 9.92 -4.86 -5.25
CA GLU A 13 9.46 -3.49 -5.07
C GLU A 13 7.98 -3.37 -5.47
N LEU A 14 7.60 -3.91 -6.63
CA LEU A 14 6.20 -3.97 -7.07
C LEU A 14 5.32 -4.74 -6.08
N LEU A 15 5.79 -5.88 -5.56
CA LEU A 15 5.04 -6.65 -4.55
C LEU A 15 4.83 -5.84 -3.27
N ARG A 16 5.83 -5.06 -2.85
CA ARG A 16 5.72 -4.17 -1.69
C ARG A 16 4.67 -3.08 -1.94
N GLU A 17 4.61 -2.49 -3.13
CA GLU A 17 3.59 -1.50 -3.49
C GLU A 17 2.16 -2.07 -3.44
N VAL A 18 1.98 -3.30 -3.93
CA VAL A 18 0.68 -3.99 -3.89
C VAL A 18 0.25 -4.28 -2.44
N GLU A 19 1.19 -4.72 -1.60
CA GLU A 19 0.94 -4.95 -0.17
C GLU A 19 0.56 -3.65 0.55
N LEU A 20 1.30 -2.57 0.33
CA LEU A 20 1.00 -1.23 0.85
C LEU A 20 -0.40 -0.76 0.46
N THR A 21 -0.75 -0.87 -0.82
CA THR A 21 -2.06 -0.47 -1.33
C THR A 21 -3.18 -1.32 -0.72
N THR A 22 -2.94 -2.63 -0.56
CA THR A 22 -3.90 -3.55 0.06
C THR A 22 -4.14 -3.18 1.52
N ASN A 23 -3.07 -2.91 2.28
CA ASN A 23 -3.17 -2.49 3.68
C ASN A 23 -3.95 -1.18 3.84
N LEU A 24 -3.72 -0.21 2.95
CA LEU A 24 -4.46 1.05 2.97
C LEU A 24 -5.95 0.86 2.68
N ILE A 25 -6.30 0.02 1.70
CA ILE A 25 -7.69 -0.28 1.37
C ILE A 25 -8.39 -0.95 2.55
N ILE A 26 -7.73 -1.91 3.21
CA ILE A 26 -8.27 -2.60 4.39
C ILE A 26 -8.52 -1.60 5.51
N ALA A 27 -7.51 -0.80 5.88
CA ALA A 27 -7.64 0.20 6.94
C ALA A 27 -8.77 1.20 6.66
N ALA A 28 -8.89 1.69 5.43
CA ALA A 28 -9.97 2.59 5.04
C ALA A 28 -11.35 1.93 5.04
N SER A 29 -11.42 0.62 4.78
CA SER A 29 -12.68 -0.15 4.78
C SER A 29 -13.13 -0.54 6.19
N GLU A 30 -12.19 -0.68 7.13
CA GLU A 30 -12.45 -1.00 8.54
C GLU A 30 -12.69 0.24 9.41
N SER A 31 -12.35 1.42 8.91
CA SER A 31 -12.62 2.69 9.58
C SER A 31 -14.03 3.18 9.32
N ASP A 32 -14.73 3.61 10.38
CA ASP A 32 -16.05 4.24 10.29
C ASP A 32 -15.98 5.68 9.72
N GLU A 33 -14.80 6.33 9.82
CA GLU A 33 -14.52 7.68 9.35
C GLU A 33 -13.31 7.70 8.39
N PRO A 34 -13.13 8.74 7.55
CA PRO A 34 -11.94 8.85 6.71
C PRO A 34 -10.65 8.86 7.53
N LEU A 35 -9.65 8.08 7.10
CA LEU A 35 -8.33 8.05 7.74
C LEU A 35 -7.68 9.44 7.74
N SER A 36 -7.03 9.79 8.84
CA SER A 36 -6.25 11.02 8.93
C SER A 36 -4.97 10.92 8.08
N PRO A 37 -4.38 12.06 7.68
CA PRO A 37 -3.08 12.06 7.01
C PRO A 37 -2.00 11.34 7.82
N GLU A 38 -1.99 11.48 9.15
CA GLU A 38 -1.02 10.80 10.00
C GLU A 38 -1.19 9.27 9.97
N GLU A 39 -2.43 8.77 9.98
CA GLU A 39 -2.72 7.33 9.88
C GLU A 39 -2.31 6.77 8.52
N ILE A 40 -2.53 7.54 7.45
CA ILE A 40 -2.10 7.18 6.10
C ILE A 40 -0.57 7.11 6.02
N ASP A 41 0.13 8.10 6.57
CA ASP A 41 1.59 8.14 6.60
C ASP A 41 2.18 6.95 7.38
N GLU A 42 1.58 6.57 8.52
CA GLU A 42 1.99 5.37 9.26
C GLU A 42 1.81 4.08 8.45
N ILE A 43 0.68 3.92 7.75
CA ILE A 43 0.41 2.76 6.89
C ILE A 43 1.38 2.71 5.70
N LEU A 44 1.69 3.88 5.13
CA LEU A 44 2.63 4.01 4.02
C LEU A 44 4.10 3.95 4.46
N GLY A 45 4.37 3.99 5.76
CA GLY A 45 5.72 4.04 6.32
C GLY A 45 6.46 5.35 6.03
N VAL A 46 5.73 6.42 5.72
CA VAL A 46 6.28 7.74 5.43
C VAL A 46 6.64 8.41 6.75
N SER A 47 7.94 8.66 6.96
CA SER A 47 8.41 9.46 8.08
C SER A 47 8.70 10.89 7.61
N PRO A 48 8.34 11.93 8.39
CA PRO A 48 8.51 13.34 8.00
C PRO A 48 9.99 13.79 7.82
N ASN A 49 10.95 12.87 7.96
CA ASN A 49 12.39 13.14 7.88
C ASN A 49 13.12 12.32 6.79
N ASP A 50 12.42 11.59 5.93
CA ASP A 50 13.05 10.95 4.75
C ASP A 50 13.16 11.97 3.60
N ASP A 51 14.29 12.66 3.52
CA ASP A 51 14.73 13.53 2.40
C ASP A 51 16.13 13.08 1.92
#